data_AF-A0A813QSU7-F1
#
_entry.id   AF-A0A813QSU7-F1
#
_cell.length_a   1.000
_cell.length_b   1.000
_cell.length_c   1.000
_cell.angle_alpha   90.00
_cell.angle_beta   90.00
_cell.angle_gamma   90.00
#
_symmetry.space_group_name_H-M   'P 1'
#
loop_
_entity.id
_entity.type
_entity.pdbx_description
1 polymer ?
#
loop_
_entity_poly.entity_id
_entity_poly.type
_entity_poly.pdbx_seq_one_letter_code
_entity_poly.pdbx_strand_id
1 'polypeptide(L)'
;MQSSLYHSNQSNVTNTHTTTTTSSSSLRSRFLSSDYWSPLKNWPLIMQRTSFKINDDHILNLAIKARLENRECGYLYRRCGSNQDSSSSSSAKWQLKWFILYQNLLFYYENVNATKPQGLYLLETCYSARVAPKNNKDGEKLNCFSISYTRDGRNSIELAAESDMERQAWIDAIQTCSYNRHVSLKDEIETKYLHLSQVYETETKSKYQYMQQVEELSGEVRELRKELSRYRRQHHLLRHRSIAEEDSEEIRKIKKVQSLCRGWL
;
A
#
# COMPACT_ATOMS: atom_id res chain seq x y z
N MET A 1 -5.65 45.21 42.26
CA MET A 1 -4.54 44.27 42.04
C MET A 1 -3.56 44.99 41.10
N GLN A 2 -2.72 45.93 41.55
CA GLN A 2 -1.43 45.76 42.26
C GLN A 2 -0.64 44.56 41.72
N SER A 3 0.62 44.62 41.26
CA SER A 3 1.64 45.67 41.23
C SER A 3 2.76 45.25 40.26
N SER A 4 3.52 46.24 39.80
CA SER A 4 4.73 46.16 38.99
C SER A 4 5.96 45.63 39.75
N LEU A 5 7.01 45.21 38.99
CA LEU A 5 8.45 45.50 39.18
C LEU A 5 9.45 44.31 39.17
N TYR A 6 10.64 44.65 38.68
CA TYR A 6 11.99 44.04 38.79
C TYR A 6 12.40 43.04 37.70
N HIS A 7 13.14 43.41 36.63
CA HIS A 7 14.53 43.93 36.51
C HIS A 7 15.65 42.97 36.96
N SER A 8 16.45 42.56 35.95
CA SER A 8 17.91 42.35 35.92
C SER A 8 18.60 41.44 36.95
N ASN A 9 19.39 40.46 36.46
CA ASN A 9 20.83 40.44 36.75
C ASN A 9 21.62 39.47 35.86
N GLN A 10 22.74 39.99 35.34
CA GLN A 10 23.83 39.29 34.68
C GLN A 10 24.79 38.65 35.70
N SER A 11 25.64 37.76 35.16
CA SER A 11 27.05 37.48 35.49
C SER A 11 27.44 36.65 36.73
N ASN A 12 28.16 35.54 36.47
CA ASN A 12 29.48 35.10 37.01
C ASN A 12 29.70 33.62 36.59
N VAL A 13 30.57 33.24 35.65
CA VAL A 13 32.06 33.23 35.56
C VAL A 13 32.76 32.26 36.54
N THR A 14 33.66 31.42 35.97
CA THR A 14 34.69 30.51 36.55
C THR A 14 34.20 29.12 37.01
N ASN A 15 34.91 27.99 36.89
CA ASN A 15 36.16 27.61 36.22
C ASN A 15 36.22 26.07 36.16
N THR A 16 36.89 25.55 35.11
CA THR A 16 37.73 24.33 35.04
C THR A 16 37.37 23.07 35.88
N HIS A 17 37.14 21.95 35.21
CA HIS A 17 38.17 20.89 35.13
C HIS A 17 37.87 19.86 34.03
N THR A 18 38.89 19.68 33.19
CA THR A 18 39.09 18.62 32.20
C THR A 18 39.23 17.25 32.86
N THR A 19 38.41 16.28 32.45
CA THR A 19 38.79 14.86 32.42
C THR A 19 38.26 14.21 31.15
N THR A 20 39.16 14.08 30.18
CA THR A 20 39.06 13.18 29.04
C THR A 20 38.96 11.74 29.53
N THR A 21 37.85 11.07 29.22
CA THR A 21 37.83 9.60 29.11
C THR A 21 36.98 9.22 27.91
N THR A 22 37.70 8.77 26.89
CA THR A 22 37.21 8.17 25.65
C THR A 22 36.42 6.90 25.93
N SER A 23 35.19 6.81 25.45
CA SER A 23 34.50 5.54 25.24
C SER A 23 33.44 5.64 24.13
N SER A 24 33.83 5.12 22.97
CA SER A 24 33.01 4.47 21.94
C SER A 24 31.62 5.04 21.67
N SER A 25 31.56 5.88 20.64
CA SER A 25 30.38 6.21 19.85
C SER A 25 29.62 4.95 19.40
N SER A 26 28.45 4.69 19.98
CA SER A 26 27.43 3.85 19.37
C SER A 26 26.44 4.76 18.65
N LEU A 27 26.53 4.76 17.33
CA LEU A 27 25.62 5.46 16.42
C LEU A 27 24.19 4.90 16.62
N ARG A 28 23.40 5.57 17.47
CA ARG A 28 21.95 5.39 17.51
C ARG A 28 21.32 6.04 16.27
N SER A 29 21.31 5.32 15.14
CA SER A 29 20.45 5.69 14.02
C SER A 29 19.02 5.22 14.30
N ARG A 30 18.17 6.13 14.79
CA ARG A 30 16.71 5.96 14.73
C ARG A 30 16.30 5.99 13.26
N PHE A 31 16.04 4.84 12.66
CA PHE A 31 15.29 4.77 11.41
C PHE A 31 13.80 4.94 11.74
N LEU A 32 13.34 6.20 11.80
CA LEU A 32 11.93 6.52 11.68
C LEU A 32 11.54 6.35 10.21
N SER A 33 11.05 5.16 9.84
CA SER A 33 10.55 4.86 8.49
C SER A 33 9.12 5.42 8.25
N SER A 34 8.74 6.50 8.93
CA SER A 34 7.39 7.06 8.83
C SER A 34 7.25 8.18 7.78
N ASP A 35 8.36 8.68 7.23
CA ASP A 35 8.34 9.93 6.43
C ASP A 35 8.49 9.73 4.91
N TYR A 36 8.54 8.49 4.43
CA TYR A 36 8.45 8.22 3.00
C TYR A 36 7.00 7.91 2.64
N TRP A 37 6.22 8.96 2.33
CA TRP A 37 5.07 8.99 1.40
C TRP A 37 4.07 10.11 1.75
N SER A 38 4.52 11.36 1.64
CA SER A 38 3.64 12.54 1.67
C SER A 38 2.82 12.82 0.39
N PRO A 39 3.07 12.26 -0.82
CA PRO A 39 2.30 12.63 -2.02
C PRO A 39 0.84 12.15 -2.05
N LEU A 40 0.48 11.09 -1.32
CA LEU A 40 -0.82 10.42 -1.47
C LEU A 40 -1.94 11.01 -0.61
N LYS A 41 -1.63 11.87 0.36
CA LYS A 41 -2.63 12.45 1.28
C LYS A 41 -3.48 13.56 0.64
N ASN A 42 -3.06 14.13 -0.49
CA ASN A 42 -3.74 15.28 -1.13
C ASN A 42 -4.49 14.92 -2.42
N TRP A 43 -4.46 13.66 -2.87
CA TRP A 43 -5.17 13.23 -4.08
C TRP A 43 -6.69 13.41 -4.02
N PRO A 44 -7.39 13.19 -2.89
CA PRO A 44 -8.85 13.35 -2.83
C PRO A 44 -9.33 14.80 -2.99
N LEU A 45 -8.47 15.79 -2.77
CA LEU A 45 -8.82 17.21 -2.83
C LEU A 45 -8.69 17.81 -4.24
N ILE A 46 -7.93 17.19 -5.14
CA ILE A 46 -7.72 17.70 -6.51
C ILE A 46 -8.87 17.31 -7.46
N MET A 47 -9.69 16.32 -7.11
CA MET A 47 -10.87 15.91 -7.88
C MET A 47 -12.20 16.51 -7.39
N GLN A 48 -12.16 17.51 -6.51
CA GLN A 48 -13.31 18.39 -6.29
C GLN A 48 -13.13 19.64 -7.15
N ARG A 49 -13.46 19.58 -8.43
CA ARG A 49 -13.53 20.81 -9.22
C ARG A 49 -14.49 20.73 -10.40
N THR A 50 -15.58 21.47 -10.21
CA THR A 50 -16.16 22.43 -11.16
C THR A 50 -16.51 21.89 -12.54
N SER A 51 -17.81 21.95 -12.89
CA SER A 51 -18.32 21.70 -14.25
C SER A 51 -17.40 22.28 -15.32
N PHE A 52 -16.59 21.43 -15.96
CA PHE A 52 -15.74 21.81 -17.08
C PHE A 52 -16.65 22.08 -18.29
N LYS A 53 -16.74 23.34 -18.71
CA LYS A 53 -17.30 23.67 -20.02
C LYS A 53 -16.22 23.33 -21.05
N ILE A 54 -16.33 22.15 -21.67
CA ILE A 54 -15.40 21.75 -22.73
C ILE A 54 -15.71 22.61 -23.96
N ASN A 55 -14.70 23.29 -24.49
CA ASN A 55 -14.79 24.09 -25.72
C ASN A 55 -15.21 23.19 -26.91
N ASP A 56 -16.10 23.69 -27.77
CA ASP A 56 -16.61 22.94 -28.93
C ASP A 56 -15.48 22.49 -29.87
N ASP A 57 -14.43 23.30 -30.04
CA ASP A 57 -13.25 22.93 -30.81
C ASP A 57 -12.49 21.75 -30.18
N HIS A 58 -12.42 21.67 -28.85
CA HIS A 58 -11.80 20.53 -28.18
C HIS A 58 -12.63 19.26 -28.37
N ILE A 59 -13.96 19.37 -28.31
CA ILE A 59 -14.87 18.25 -28.60
C ILE A 59 -14.68 17.77 -30.04
N LEU A 60 -14.56 18.70 -31.00
CA LEU A 60 -14.35 18.35 -32.40
C LEU A 60 -13.00 17.67 -32.63
N ASN A 61 -11.93 18.16 -31.99
CA ASN A 61 -10.62 17.51 -32.03
C ASN A 61 -10.65 16.09 -31.44
N LEU A 62 -11.35 15.90 -30.31
CA LEU A 62 -11.55 14.58 -29.73
C LEU A 62 -12.40 13.67 -30.63
N ALA A 63 -13.41 14.21 -31.30
CA ALA A 63 -14.23 13.48 -32.26
C ALA A 63 -13.41 13.00 -33.47
N ILE A 64 -12.47 13.81 -33.96
CA ILE A 64 -11.52 13.42 -35.02
C ILE A 64 -10.65 12.26 -34.55
N LYS A 65 -10.06 12.36 -33.35
CA LYS A 65 -9.27 11.26 -32.76
C LYS A 65 -10.10 10.00 -32.57
N ALA A 66 -11.33 10.13 -32.09
CA ALA A 66 -12.24 9.01 -31.89
C ALA A 66 -12.48 8.24 -33.20
N ARG A 67 -12.55 8.90 -34.36
CA ARG A 67 -12.70 8.21 -35.65
C ARG A 67 -11.48 7.35 -36.03
N LEU A 68 -10.29 7.67 -35.51
CA LEU A 68 -9.05 6.96 -35.81
C LEU A 68 -8.71 5.88 -34.78
N GLU A 69 -8.97 6.17 -33.50
CA GLU A 69 -8.47 5.41 -32.35
C GLU A 69 -9.61 4.92 -31.44
N ASN A 70 -10.79 4.66 -31.99
CA ASN A 70 -11.90 4.13 -31.19
C ASN A 70 -11.60 2.73 -30.66
N ARG A 71 -12.18 2.45 -29.50
CA ARG A 71 -12.22 1.11 -28.93
C ARG A 71 -13.38 0.28 -29.49
N GLU A 72 -14.50 0.94 -29.76
CA GLU A 72 -15.71 0.33 -30.29
C GLU A 72 -16.46 1.36 -31.13
N CYS A 73 -16.99 0.97 -32.28
CA CYS A 73 -17.86 1.80 -33.09
C CYS A 73 -18.89 0.97 -33.84
N GLY A 74 -20.07 1.55 -34.07
CA GLY A 74 -21.18 0.79 -34.60
C GLY A 74 -22.51 1.52 -34.53
N TYR A 75 -23.51 0.98 -35.20
CA TYR A 75 -24.87 1.48 -35.08
C TYR A 75 -25.52 0.94 -33.80
N LEU A 76 -26.17 1.83 -33.05
CA LEU A 76 -27.02 1.46 -31.93
C LEU A 76 -28.33 2.23 -32.00
N TYR A 77 -29.40 1.61 -31.55
CA TYR A 77 -30.67 2.29 -31.32
C TYR A 77 -30.62 3.01 -29.98
N ARG A 78 -30.89 4.31 -30.00
CA ARG A 78 -31.03 5.13 -28.80
C ARG A 78 -32.49 5.38 -28.50
N ARG A 79 -32.91 5.17 -27.25
CA ARG A 79 -34.27 5.51 -26.81
C ARG A 79 -34.42 7.03 -26.68
N CYS A 80 -35.37 7.61 -27.40
CA CYS A 80 -35.70 9.03 -27.29
C CYS A 80 -36.93 9.22 -26.38
N GLY A 81 -36.83 10.11 -25.39
CA GLY A 81 -37.91 10.41 -24.41
C GLY A 81 -37.80 9.58 -23.13
N SER A 82 -37.06 10.10 -22.14
CA SER A 82 -36.82 9.47 -20.84
C SER A 82 -37.15 10.42 -19.67
N ASN A 83 -38.10 11.35 -19.85
CA ASN A 83 -38.63 12.08 -18.70
C ASN A 83 -39.62 11.15 -17.97
N GLN A 84 -39.60 11.22 -16.64
CA GLN A 84 -40.28 10.35 -15.65
C GLN A 84 -41.81 10.21 -15.78
N ASP A 85 -42.42 10.54 -16.90
CA ASP A 85 -43.84 10.30 -17.14
C ASP A 85 -44.05 8.86 -17.57
N SER A 86 -43.99 7.98 -16.57
CA SER A 86 -44.46 6.59 -16.61
C SER A 86 -45.97 6.47 -16.93
N SER A 87 -46.64 7.61 -17.16
CA SER A 87 -48.07 7.74 -17.42
C SER A 87 -48.43 7.84 -18.91
N SER A 88 -47.48 7.97 -19.83
CA SER A 88 -47.81 8.01 -21.27
C SER A 88 -47.45 6.69 -21.96
N SER A 89 -48.48 6.00 -22.47
CA SER A 89 -48.39 4.85 -23.37
C SER A 89 -47.80 5.20 -24.76
N SER A 90 -46.97 6.25 -24.84
CA SER A 90 -46.30 6.61 -26.07
C SER A 90 -45.15 5.63 -26.30
N SER A 91 -45.23 4.85 -27.39
CA SER A 91 -44.16 3.92 -27.76
C SER A 91 -42.84 4.68 -27.75
N ALA A 92 -41.89 4.27 -26.92
CA ALA A 92 -40.58 4.92 -26.88
C ALA A 92 -39.97 4.91 -28.29
N LYS A 93 -39.65 6.09 -28.82
CA LYS A 93 -39.13 6.20 -30.18
C LYS A 93 -37.65 5.84 -30.15
N TRP A 94 -37.33 4.65 -30.64
CA TRP A 94 -35.96 4.24 -30.90
C TRP A 94 -35.46 4.91 -32.18
N GLN A 95 -34.23 5.42 -32.14
CA GLN A 95 -33.58 6.03 -33.30
C GLN A 95 -32.22 5.38 -33.51
N LEU A 96 -31.97 4.90 -34.71
CA LEU A 96 -30.66 4.39 -35.11
C LEU A 96 -29.66 5.55 -35.19
N LYS A 97 -28.53 5.42 -34.51
CA LYS A 97 -27.44 6.41 -34.51
C LYS A 97 -26.11 5.69 -34.60
N TRP A 98 -25.11 6.35 -35.18
CA TRP A 98 -23.75 5.83 -35.22
C TRP A 98 -23.00 6.26 -33.95
N PHE A 99 -22.48 5.30 -33.19
CA PHE A 99 -21.75 5.54 -31.95
C PHE A 99 -20.26 5.26 -32.12
N ILE A 100 -19.45 6.03 -31.40
CA ILE A 100 -18.00 5.85 -31.33
C ILE A 100 -17.56 6.00 -29.88
N LEU A 101 -16.96 4.96 -29.32
CA LEU A 101 -16.34 4.96 -28.01
C LEU A 101 -14.85 5.23 -28.12
N TYR A 102 -14.41 6.34 -27.54
CA TYR A 102 -13.01 6.73 -27.46
C TYR A 102 -12.66 7.06 -26.01
N GLN A 103 -11.78 6.26 -25.41
CA GLN A 103 -11.50 6.33 -23.97
C GLN A 103 -12.83 6.28 -23.17
N ASN A 104 -13.08 7.21 -22.27
CA ASN A 104 -14.32 7.36 -21.50
C ASN A 104 -15.35 8.29 -22.17
N LEU A 105 -15.22 8.55 -23.47
CA LEU A 105 -16.10 9.43 -24.25
C LEU A 105 -16.89 8.63 -25.27
N LEU A 106 -18.21 8.71 -25.20
CA LEU A 106 -19.11 8.06 -26.15
C LEU A 106 -19.80 9.12 -27.01
N PHE A 107 -19.30 9.27 -28.23
CA PHE A 107 -19.87 10.16 -29.24
C PHE A 107 -21.01 9.47 -29.98
N TYR A 108 -22.00 10.24 -30.42
CA TYR A 108 -23.01 9.75 -31.36
C TYR A 108 -23.26 10.72 -32.50
N TYR A 109 -23.63 10.17 -33.64
CA TYR A 109 -23.79 10.85 -34.92
C TYR A 109 -25.11 10.42 -35.57
N GLU A 110 -25.63 11.23 -36.50
CA GLU A 110 -26.80 10.83 -37.31
C GLU A 110 -26.50 9.52 -38.07
N ASN A 111 -25.32 9.45 -38.69
CA ASN A 111 -24.86 8.33 -39.49
C ASN A 111 -23.32 8.33 -39.52
N VAL A 112 -22.73 7.29 -40.12
CA VAL A 112 -21.26 7.12 -40.20
C VAL A 112 -20.55 8.27 -40.94
N ASN A 113 -21.22 8.92 -41.89
CA ASN A 113 -20.67 9.98 -42.75
C ASN A 113 -20.74 11.38 -42.11
N ALA A 114 -21.48 11.55 -41.01
CA ALA A 114 -21.65 12.85 -40.39
C ALA A 114 -20.34 13.34 -39.76
N THR A 115 -19.89 14.54 -40.14
CA THR A 115 -18.61 15.11 -39.69
C THR A 115 -18.67 15.68 -38.27
N LYS A 116 -19.85 16.13 -37.82
CA LYS A 116 -20.06 16.67 -36.48
C LYS A 116 -20.87 15.70 -35.61
N PRO A 117 -20.42 15.42 -34.37
CA PRO A 117 -21.22 14.63 -33.43
C PRO A 117 -22.48 15.40 -33.05
N GLN A 118 -23.57 14.67 -32.85
CA GLN A 118 -24.82 15.22 -32.33
C GLN A 118 -24.80 15.39 -30.82
N GLY A 119 -23.93 14.64 -30.15
CA GLY A 119 -23.69 14.77 -28.74
C GLY A 119 -22.60 13.82 -28.25
N LEU A 120 -22.31 13.97 -26.97
CA LEU A 120 -21.25 13.28 -26.28
C LEU A 120 -21.75 12.87 -24.89
N TYR A 121 -21.48 11.62 -24.53
CA TYR A 121 -21.64 11.12 -23.17
C TYR A 121 -20.28 10.91 -22.52
N LEU A 122 -20.08 11.56 -21.37
CA LEU A 122 -18.93 11.32 -20.52
C LEU A 122 -19.23 10.13 -19.61
N LEU A 123 -18.56 9.01 -19.84
CA LEU A 123 -18.75 7.74 -19.15
C LEU A 123 -17.97 7.65 -17.83
N GLU A 124 -17.73 8.79 -17.18
CA GLU A 124 -17.13 8.80 -15.84
C GLU A 124 -18.10 8.22 -14.83
N THR A 125 -17.62 7.28 -14.01
CA THR A 125 -18.39 6.64 -12.93
C THR A 125 -19.69 5.97 -13.39
N CYS A 126 -19.78 5.58 -14.66
CA CYS A 126 -20.97 4.92 -15.21
C CYS A 126 -20.96 3.41 -14.93
N TYR A 127 -22.15 2.84 -14.90
CA TYR A 127 -22.40 1.39 -14.88
C TYR A 127 -23.21 1.02 -16.12
N SER A 128 -22.78 -0.02 -16.84
CA SER A 128 -23.53 -0.58 -17.96
C SER A 128 -24.12 -1.93 -17.60
N ALA A 129 -25.39 -2.12 -17.92
CA ALA A 129 -26.14 -3.32 -17.57
C ALA A 129 -27.08 -3.76 -18.69
N ARG A 130 -27.31 -5.07 -18.79
CA ARG A 130 -28.36 -5.62 -19.67
C ARG A 130 -29.73 -5.17 -19.17
N VAL A 131 -30.61 -4.83 -20.10
CA VAL A 131 -32.01 -4.50 -19.84
C VAL A 131 -32.88 -5.58 -20.49
N ALA A 132 -34.05 -5.83 -19.92
CA ALA A 132 -35.02 -6.74 -20.52
C ALA A 132 -35.24 -6.36 -22.01
N PRO A 133 -35.30 -7.35 -22.91
CA PRO A 133 -35.51 -7.08 -24.33
C PRO A 133 -36.82 -6.34 -24.53
N LYS A 134 -36.79 -5.32 -25.39
CA LYS A 134 -37.97 -4.50 -25.73
C LYS A 134 -38.27 -4.67 -27.20
N ASN A 135 -39.54 -4.57 -27.58
CA ASN A 135 -39.92 -4.65 -28.98
C ASN A 135 -39.81 -3.26 -29.62
N ASN A 136 -39.26 -3.20 -30.84
CA ASN A 136 -39.40 -2.03 -31.69
C ASN A 136 -40.83 -1.96 -32.25
N LYS A 137 -41.19 -0.85 -32.91
CA LYS A 137 -42.48 -0.65 -33.60
C LYS A 137 -42.81 -1.78 -34.58
N ASP A 138 -41.79 -2.41 -35.15
CA ASP A 138 -41.91 -3.50 -36.13
C ASP A 138 -42.00 -4.90 -35.47
N GLY A 139 -42.07 -4.97 -34.14
CA GLY A 139 -42.17 -6.24 -33.40
C GLY A 139 -40.84 -6.97 -33.18
N GLU A 140 -39.74 -6.45 -33.72
CA GLU A 140 -38.40 -7.00 -33.53
C GLU A 140 -37.88 -6.81 -32.10
N LYS A 141 -37.28 -7.87 -31.54
CA LYS A 141 -36.68 -7.84 -30.20
C LYS A 141 -35.35 -7.08 -30.25
N LEU A 142 -35.28 -5.97 -29.54
CA LEU A 142 -34.07 -5.18 -29.38
C LEU A 142 -33.22 -5.72 -28.22
N ASN A 143 -31.92 -5.87 -28.47
CA ASN A 143 -30.95 -6.29 -27.47
C ASN A 143 -30.52 -5.10 -26.62
N CYS A 144 -31.40 -4.71 -25.69
CA CYS A 144 -31.26 -3.50 -24.87
C CYS A 144 -30.22 -3.60 -23.77
N PHE A 145 -29.54 -2.48 -23.51
CA PHE A 145 -28.70 -2.24 -22.35
C PHE A 145 -28.83 -0.79 -21.88
N SER A 146 -28.49 -0.51 -20.64
CA SER A 146 -28.53 0.84 -20.08
C SER A 146 -27.16 1.25 -19.57
N ILE A 147 -26.91 2.56 -19.63
CA ILE A 147 -25.77 3.22 -19.00
C ILE A 147 -26.35 4.15 -17.93
N SER A 148 -26.06 3.87 -16.66
CA SER A 148 -26.48 4.68 -15.51
C SER A 148 -25.27 5.35 -14.85
N TYR A 149 -25.51 6.46 -14.16
CA TYR A 149 -24.48 7.26 -13.48
C TYR A 149 -24.74 7.27 -11.98
N THR A 150 -23.72 6.97 -11.18
CA THR A 150 -23.87 6.79 -9.73
C THR A 150 -24.00 8.10 -8.95
N ARG A 151 -23.46 9.22 -9.46
CA ARG A 151 -23.29 10.45 -8.68
C ARG A 151 -23.90 11.72 -9.29
N ASP A 152 -24.34 11.67 -10.54
CA ASP A 152 -24.59 12.92 -11.29
C ASP A 152 -26.07 13.30 -11.43
N GLY A 153 -27.00 12.48 -10.93
CA GLY A 153 -28.44 12.68 -11.19
C GLY A 153 -28.81 12.69 -12.69
N ARG A 154 -27.87 12.31 -13.56
CA ARG A 154 -28.05 12.21 -15.01
C ARG A 154 -29.00 11.06 -15.32
N ASN A 155 -29.89 11.30 -16.27
CA ASN A 155 -30.78 10.26 -16.76
C ASN A 155 -29.96 9.08 -17.32
N SER A 156 -30.41 7.87 -17.02
CA SER A 156 -29.87 6.67 -17.63
C SER A 156 -30.11 6.72 -19.14
N ILE A 157 -29.13 6.23 -19.89
CA ILE A 157 -29.20 6.14 -21.35
C ILE A 157 -29.58 4.70 -21.67
N GLU A 158 -30.69 4.50 -22.36
CA GLU A 158 -31.05 3.19 -22.91
C GLU A 158 -30.61 3.10 -24.37
N LEU A 159 -29.79 2.09 -24.66
CA LEU A 159 -29.29 1.76 -25.98
C LEU A 159 -29.71 0.33 -26.33
N ALA A 160 -29.76 0.00 -27.62
CA ALA A 160 -29.96 -1.36 -28.07
C ALA A 160 -29.10 -1.65 -29.29
N ALA A 161 -28.53 -2.86 -29.30
CA ALA A 161 -27.79 -3.41 -30.44
C ALA A 161 -28.67 -4.33 -31.29
N GLU A 162 -28.21 -4.65 -32.50
CA GLU A 162 -28.91 -5.56 -33.39
C GLU A 162 -28.80 -7.01 -32.88
N SER A 163 -27.62 -7.39 -32.37
CA SER A 163 -27.37 -8.72 -31.83
C SER A 163 -27.01 -8.75 -30.33
N ASP A 164 -27.18 -9.92 -29.70
CA ASP A 164 -26.78 -10.16 -28.31
C ASP A 164 -25.26 -10.02 -28.14
N MET A 165 -24.50 -10.46 -29.15
CA MET A 165 -23.04 -10.38 -29.18
C MET A 165 -22.57 -8.94 -29.23
N GLU A 166 -23.13 -8.11 -30.11
CA GLU A 166 -22.82 -6.67 -30.16
C GLU A 166 -23.19 -5.98 -28.85
N ARG A 167 -24.37 -6.26 -28.30
CA ARG A 167 -24.76 -5.72 -26.99
C ARG A 167 -23.70 -6.04 -25.94
N GLN A 168 -23.23 -7.29 -25.90
CA GLN A 168 -22.21 -7.70 -24.94
C GLN A 168 -20.87 -7.00 -25.18
N ALA A 169 -20.40 -6.92 -26.43
CA ALA A 169 -19.18 -6.19 -26.78
C ALA A 169 -19.23 -4.73 -26.34
N TRP A 170 -20.35 -4.04 -26.60
CA TRP A 170 -20.56 -2.66 -26.14
C TRP A 170 -20.54 -2.53 -24.62
N ILE A 171 -21.21 -3.44 -23.89
CA ILE A 171 -21.19 -3.45 -22.42
C ILE A 171 -19.75 -3.59 -21.92
N ASP A 172 -19.00 -4.57 -22.43
CA ASP A 172 -17.63 -4.85 -21.99
C ASP A 172 -16.67 -3.70 -22.33
N ALA A 173 -16.81 -3.10 -23.51
CA ALA A 173 -16.03 -1.94 -23.93
C ALA A 173 -16.30 -0.74 -23.00
N ILE A 174 -17.56 -0.45 -22.69
CA ILE A 174 -17.95 0.63 -21.77
C ILE A 174 -17.43 0.38 -20.35
N GLN A 175 -17.56 -0.85 -19.82
CA GLN A 175 -17.05 -1.21 -18.49
C GLN A 175 -15.53 -1.06 -18.40
N THR A 176 -14.82 -1.46 -19.45
CA THR A 176 -13.36 -1.38 -19.49
C THR A 176 -12.85 0.06 -19.55
N CYS A 177 -13.62 0.97 -20.14
CA CYS A 177 -13.25 2.39 -20.26
C CYS A 177 -13.70 3.25 -19.07
N SER A 178 -14.64 2.77 -18.27
CA SER A 178 -15.09 3.50 -17.09
C SER A 178 -13.96 3.64 -16.09
N TYR A 179 -13.78 4.87 -15.55
CA TYR A 179 -12.83 5.17 -14.47
C TYR A 179 -12.97 4.20 -13.28
N ASN A 180 -14.15 3.60 -13.09
CA ASN A 180 -14.40 2.56 -12.10
C ASN A 180 -13.40 1.41 -12.17
N ARG A 181 -12.99 0.96 -13.37
CA ARG A 181 -11.97 -0.11 -13.49
C ARG A 181 -10.61 0.35 -12.97
N HIS A 182 -10.20 1.57 -13.32
CA HIS A 182 -8.94 2.14 -12.85
C HIS A 182 -8.94 2.36 -11.33
N VAL A 183 -10.07 2.79 -10.77
CA VAL A 183 -10.26 2.91 -9.31
C VAL A 183 -10.17 1.55 -8.63
N SER A 184 -10.90 0.53 -9.11
CA SER A 184 -10.86 -0.80 -8.50
C SER A 184 -9.45 -1.41 -8.53
N LEU A 185 -8.71 -1.23 -9.63
CA LEU A 185 -7.32 -1.69 -9.72
C LEU A 185 -6.40 -0.93 -8.75
N LYS A 186 -6.61 0.38 -8.58
CA LYS A 186 -5.88 1.18 -7.60
C LYS A 186 -6.15 0.67 -6.18
N ASP A 187 -7.42 0.47 -5.82
CA ASP A 187 -7.81 0.00 -4.49
C ASP A 187 -7.25 -1.40 -4.18
N GLU A 188 -7.21 -2.30 -5.19
CA GLU A 188 -6.59 -3.62 -5.08
C GLU A 188 -5.08 -3.52 -4.80
N ILE A 189 -4.37 -2.64 -5.54
CA ILE A 189 -2.93 -2.41 -5.35
C ILE A 189 -2.66 -1.81 -3.97
N GLU A 190 -3.46 -0.83 -3.55
CA GLU A 190 -3.35 -0.19 -2.24
C GLU A 190 -3.54 -1.20 -1.11
N THR A 191 -4.52 -2.11 -1.23
CA THR A 191 -4.73 -3.21 -0.29
C THR A 191 -3.50 -4.14 -0.20
N LYS A 192 -2.93 -4.54 -1.34
CA LYS A 192 -1.72 -5.39 -1.38
C LYS A 192 -0.52 -4.69 -0.77
N TYR A 193 -0.34 -3.40 -1.04
CA TYR A 193 0.72 -2.58 -0.46
C TYR A 193 0.61 -2.53 1.07
N LEU A 194 -0.59 -2.25 1.61
CA LEU A 194 -0.82 -2.22 3.05
C LEU A 194 -0.50 -3.56 3.72
N HIS A 195 -0.91 -4.67 3.10
CA HIS A 195 -0.59 -6.00 3.60
C HIS A 195 0.92 -6.27 3.63
N LEU A 196 1.63 -5.96 2.54
CA LEU A 196 3.08 -6.14 2.48
C LEU A 196 3.82 -5.25 3.48
N SER A 197 3.37 -4.01 3.69
CA SER A 197 3.93 -3.12 4.71
C SER A 197 3.80 -3.74 6.10
N GLN A 198 2.62 -4.28 6.44
CA GLN A 198 2.40 -4.95 7.72
C GLN A 198 3.32 -6.16 7.90
N VAL A 199 3.45 -7.01 6.87
CA VAL A 199 4.36 -8.17 6.91
C VAL A 199 5.79 -7.71 7.14
N TYR A 200 6.26 -6.73 6.37
CA TYR A 200 7.60 -6.18 6.50
C TYR A 200 7.90 -5.62 7.89
N GLU A 201 6.95 -4.87 8.48
CA GLU A 201 7.08 -4.36 9.84
C GLU A 201 7.19 -5.49 10.87
N THR A 202 6.37 -6.52 10.73
CA THR A 202 6.41 -7.68 11.63
C THR A 202 7.72 -8.47 11.50
N GLU A 203 8.19 -8.71 10.28
CA GLU A 203 9.46 -9.40 10.03
C GLU A 203 10.65 -8.61 10.55
N THR A 204 10.63 -7.28 10.37
CA THR A 204 11.68 -6.40 10.89
C THR A 204 11.73 -6.48 12.41
N LYS A 205 10.58 -6.48 13.08
CA LYS A 205 10.50 -6.63 14.54
C LYS A 205 10.96 -8.00 15.01
N SER A 206 10.51 -9.08 14.35
CA SER A 206 10.93 -10.45 14.68
C SER A 206 12.44 -10.64 14.48
N LYS A 207 13.00 -10.16 13.37
CA LYS A 207 14.44 -10.19 13.10
C LYS A 207 15.22 -9.47 14.19
N TYR A 208 14.76 -8.29 14.61
CA TYR A 208 15.39 -7.54 15.70
C TYR A 208 15.38 -8.33 17.01
N GLN A 209 14.26 -8.95 17.36
CA GLN A 209 14.14 -9.79 18.56
C GLN A 209 15.10 -11.00 18.52
N TYR A 210 15.18 -11.70 17.38
CA TYR A 210 16.12 -12.81 17.22
C TYR A 210 17.59 -12.36 17.33
N MET A 211 17.92 -11.19 16.78
CA MET A 211 19.27 -10.63 16.88
C MET A 211 19.66 -10.35 18.34
N GLN A 212 18.74 -9.79 19.13
CA GLN A 212 18.95 -9.59 20.57
C GLN A 212 19.16 -10.93 21.30
N GLN A 213 18.30 -11.92 21.02
CA GLN A 213 18.41 -13.25 21.62
C GLN A 213 19.76 -13.93 21.30
N VAL A 214 20.25 -13.78 20.06
CA VAL A 214 21.57 -14.30 19.66
C VAL A 214 22.69 -13.60 20.41
N GLU A 215 22.61 -12.29 20.63
CA GLU A 215 23.60 -11.53 21.39
C GLU A 215 23.64 -11.96 22.87
N GLU A 216 22.48 -12.12 23.49
CA GLU A 216 22.32 -12.59 24.87
C GLU A 216 22.91 -14.00 25.06
N LEU A 217 22.50 -14.96 24.22
CA LEU A 217 23.01 -16.34 24.25
C LEU A 217 24.52 -16.38 23.96
N SER A 218 25.01 -15.55 23.03
CA SER A 218 26.45 -15.43 22.78
C SER A 218 27.20 -14.90 24.01
N GLY A 219 26.60 -13.95 24.74
CA GLY A 219 27.10 -13.46 26.03
C GLY A 219 27.18 -14.54 27.09
N GLU A 220 26.12 -15.32 27.25
CA GLU A 220 26.05 -16.43 28.21
C GLU A 220 27.11 -17.50 27.90
N VAL A 221 27.25 -17.90 26.63
CA VAL A 221 28.30 -18.84 26.21
C VAL A 221 29.70 -18.32 26.54
N ARG A 222 29.95 -17.00 26.38
CA ARG A 222 31.24 -16.41 26.76
C ARG A 222 31.48 -16.50 28.26
N GLU A 223 30.46 -16.26 29.08
CA GLU A 223 30.60 -16.29 30.53
C GLU A 223 30.79 -17.71 31.07
N LEU A 224 29.99 -18.67 30.60
CA LEU A 224 30.15 -20.09 30.92
C LEU A 224 31.54 -20.61 30.53
N ARG A 225 32.10 -20.18 29.40
CA ARG A 225 33.48 -20.51 29.00
C ARG A 225 34.52 -19.96 29.98
N LYS A 226 34.32 -18.74 30.50
CA LYS A 226 35.22 -18.16 31.52
C LYS A 226 35.10 -18.90 32.85
N GLU A 227 33.87 -19.21 33.28
CA GLU A 227 33.61 -19.95 34.51
C GLU A 227 34.22 -21.34 34.47
N LEU A 228 34.00 -22.09 33.37
CA LEU A 228 34.64 -23.38 33.14
C LEU A 228 36.17 -23.29 33.18
N SER A 229 36.74 -22.21 32.62
CA SER A 229 38.19 -21.97 32.67
C SER A 229 38.68 -21.68 34.09
N ARG A 230 37.93 -20.93 34.90
CA ARG A 230 38.23 -20.68 36.32
C ARG A 230 38.16 -21.98 37.13
N TYR A 231 37.10 -22.75 36.95
CA TYR A 231 36.90 -24.04 37.61
C TYR A 231 38.03 -25.03 37.28
N ARG A 232 38.40 -25.15 36.00
CA ARG A 232 39.54 -25.98 35.56
C ARG A 232 40.86 -25.57 36.22
N ARG A 233 41.15 -24.27 36.30
CA ARG A 233 42.36 -23.76 36.98
C ARG A 233 42.33 -24.07 38.49
N GLN A 234 41.20 -23.82 39.15
CA GLN A 234 41.05 -24.08 40.57
C GLN A 234 41.19 -25.58 40.88
N HIS A 235 40.54 -26.44 40.11
CA HIS A 235 40.65 -27.89 40.25
C HIS A 235 42.10 -28.37 40.04
N HIS A 236 42.81 -27.82 39.06
CA HIS A 236 44.22 -28.13 38.84
C HIS A 236 45.11 -27.72 40.03
N LEU A 237 44.88 -26.54 40.60
CA LEU A 237 45.62 -26.05 41.78
C LEU A 237 45.34 -26.90 43.03
N LEU A 238 44.08 -27.27 43.27
CA LEU A 238 43.70 -28.13 44.39
C LEU A 238 44.35 -29.51 44.27
N ARG A 239 44.36 -30.07 43.05
CA ARG A 239 45.05 -31.35 42.79
C ARG A 239 46.55 -31.26 43.06
N HIS A 240 47.22 -30.21 42.58
CA HIS A 240 48.65 -30.01 42.85
C HIS A 240 48.94 -29.81 44.34
N ARG A 241 48.07 -29.11 45.07
CA ARG A 241 48.20 -28.95 46.53
C ARG A 241 48.08 -30.29 47.25
N SER A 242 47.10 -31.10 46.89
CA SER A 242 46.89 -32.43 47.49
C SER A 242 48.12 -33.33 47.30
N ILE A 243 48.71 -33.34 46.10
CA ILE A 243 49.92 -34.13 45.81
C ILE A 243 51.11 -33.60 46.64
N ALA A 244 51.30 -32.28 46.70
CA ALA A 244 52.38 -31.69 47.48
C ALA A 244 52.25 -31.94 49.00
N GLU A 245 51.02 -32.00 49.51
CA GLU A 245 50.75 -32.36 50.91
C GLU A 245 51.08 -33.84 51.18
N GLU A 246 50.70 -34.74 50.29
CA GLU A 246 51.03 -36.17 50.36
C GLU A 246 52.55 -36.41 50.36
N ASP A 247 53.27 -35.82 49.40
CA ASP A 247 54.74 -35.89 49.33
C ASP A 247 55.40 -35.37 50.62
N SER A 248 54.87 -34.29 51.20
CA SER A 248 55.36 -33.70 52.45
C SER A 248 55.14 -34.63 53.65
N GLU A 249 54.00 -35.33 53.71
CA GLU A 249 53.72 -36.33 54.72
C GLU A 249 54.63 -37.56 54.60
N GLU A 250 54.87 -38.04 53.39
CA GLU A 250 55.79 -39.14 53.12
C GLU A 250 57.22 -38.79 53.54
N ILE A 251 57.70 -37.59 53.18
CA ILE A 251 59.00 -37.08 53.63
C ILE A 251 59.08 -37.04 55.16
N ARG A 252 57.99 -36.64 55.84
CA ARG A 252 57.94 -36.62 57.31
C ARG A 252 58.01 -38.04 57.89
N LYS A 253 57.32 -39.01 57.29
CA LYS A 253 57.38 -40.43 57.68
C LYS A 253 58.80 -40.99 57.51
N ILE A 254 59.44 -40.74 56.37
CA ILE A 254 60.83 -41.17 56.10
C ILE A 254 61.78 -40.58 57.14
N LYS A 255 61.71 -39.27 57.39
CA LYS A 255 62.55 -38.59 58.40
C LYS A 255 62.36 -39.19 59.79
N LYS A 256 61.14 -39.58 60.16
CA LYS A 256 60.83 -40.23 61.44
C LYS A 256 61.47 -41.61 61.54
N VAL A 257 61.39 -42.42 60.48
CA VAL A 257 62.06 -43.73 60.41
C VAL A 257 63.57 -43.57 60.52
N GLN A 258 64.17 -42.63 59.78
CA GLN A 258 65.61 -42.35 59.84
C GLN A 258 66.06 -41.94 61.25
N SER A 259 65.26 -41.11 61.94
CA SER A 259 65.53 -40.71 63.33
C SER A 259 65.47 -41.90 64.29
N LEU A 260 64.54 -42.83 64.09
CA LEU A 260 64.48 -44.06 64.87
C LEU A 260 65.73 -44.89 64.62
N CYS A 261 66.07 -45.21 63.37
CA CYS A 261 67.25 -46.02 63.05
C CYS A 261 68.56 -45.43 63.63
N ARG A 262 68.71 -44.11 63.64
CA ARG A 262 69.88 -43.44 64.26
C ARG A 262 69.97 -43.58 65.77
N GLY A 263 68.85 -43.78 66.47
CA GLY A 263 68.84 -44.01 67.92
C GLY A 263 69.06 -45.48 68.31
N TRP A 264 69.05 -46.40 67.33
CA TRP A 264 69.28 -47.83 67.55
C TRP A 264 70.74 -48.25 67.28
N LEU A 265 71.51 -47.43 66.56
CA LEU A 265 72.96 -47.56 66.35
C LEU A 265 73.72 -46.76 67.42
#